data_AF-A0A699RYJ5-F1
#
_entry.id   AF-A0A699RYJ5-F1
#
_cell.length_a   1.000
_cell.length_b   1.000
_cell.length_c   1.000
_cell.angle_alpha   90.00
_cell.angle_beta   90.00
_cell.angle_gamma   90.00
#
_symmetry.space_group_name_H-M   'P 1'
#
loop_
_entity.id
_entity.type
_entity.pdbx_description
1 polymer ?
#
loop_
_entity_poly.entity_id
_entity_poly.type
_entity_poly.pdbx_seq_one_letter_code
_entity_poly.pdbx_strand_id
1 'polypeptide(L)' 'EALRALWKAAFPEEELRDLISEQWKEMGWQGKDPSTDFRGGGFISLENLLFFARNFPVCPLSLFCVPMHLLVDIYKID' A
#
# COMPACT_ATOMS: atom_id res chain seq x y z
N GLU A 1 -2.50 11.06 7.32
CA GLU A 1 -2.97 11.41 5.96
C GLU A 1 -2.51 10.46 4.86
N ALA A 2 -1.25 10.43 4.44
CA ALA A 2 -0.83 9.67 3.25
C ALA A 2 -1.13 8.15 3.32
N LEU A 3 -0.93 7.50 4.47
CA LEU A 3 -1.30 6.09 4.66
C LEU A 3 -2.82 5.84 4.51
N ARG A 4 -3.67 6.71 5.06
CA ARG A 4 -5.13 6.59 4.89
C ARG A 4 -5.53 6.74 3.42
N ALA A 5 -4.88 7.65 2.70
CA ALA A 5 -5.10 7.85 1.28
C ALA A 5 -4.64 6.63 0.45
N LEU A 6 -3.52 6.00 0.84
CA LEU A 6 -3.01 4.78 0.24
C LEU A 6 -4.01 3.63 0.41
N TRP A 7 -4.49 3.43 1.64
CA TRP A 7 -5.49 2.40 1.92
C TRP A 7 -6.75 2.60 1.09
N LYS A 8 -7.31 3.81 1.08
CA LYS A 8 -8.52 4.14 0.31
C LYS A 8 -8.34 3.94 -1.20
N ALA A 9 -7.14 4.15 -1.72
CA ALA A 9 -6.84 3.92 -3.13
C ALA A 9 -6.74 2.41 -3.46
N ALA A 10 -6.20 1.61 -2.53
CA ALA A 10 -6.06 0.16 -2.70
C ALA A 10 -7.37 -0.61 -2.46
N PHE A 11 -8.11 -0.25 -1.40
CA PHE A 11 -9.34 -0.89 -0.96
C PHE A 11 -10.44 0.17 -0.77
N PRO A 12 -11.05 0.67 -1.85
CA PRO A 12 -12.07 1.72 -1.75
C PRO A 12 -13.35 1.26 -1.04
N GLU A 13 -13.63 -0.04 -1.01
CA GLU A 13 -14.80 -0.63 -0.36
C GLU A 13 -14.57 -0.98 1.12
N GLU A 14 -13.33 -0.91 1.60
CA GLU A 14 -12.98 -1.24 2.98
C GLU A 14 -12.46 -0.03 3.75
N GLU A 15 -13.06 0.24 4.90
CA GLU A 15 -12.61 1.31 5.77
C GLU A 15 -11.42 0.88 6.64
N LEU A 16 -10.37 1.70 6.65
CA LEU A 16 -9.24 1.50 7.54
C LEU A 16 -9.64 1.88 8.97
N ARG A 17 -9.65 0.88 9.87
CA ARG A 17 -10.00 1.08 11.28
C ARG A 17 -8.94 1.92 11.99
N ASP A 18 -7.69 1.49 11.89
CA ASP A 18 -6.55 2.12 12.54
C ASP A 18 -5.32 2.12 11.63
N LEU A 19 -4.47 3.14 11.81
CA LEU A 19 -3.17 3.21 11.13
C LEU A 19 -2.25 2.05 11.54
N ILE A 20 -2.44 1.49 12.73
CA ILE A 20 -1.75 0.30 13.21
C ILE A 20 -2.80 -0.82 13.32
N SER A 21 -2.87 -1.68 12.31
CA SER A 21 -3.88 -2.75 12.25
C SER A 21 -3.42 -3.94 11.42
N GLU A 22 -4.04 -5.10 11.66
CA GLU A 22 -3.76 -6.31 10.88
C GLU A 22 -4.23 -6.20 9.42
N GLN A 23 -5.08 -5.21 9.09
CA GLN A 23 -5.59 -4.97 7.74
C GLN A 23 -4.45 -4.72 6.75
N TRP A 24 -3.36 -4.10 7.19
CA TRP A 24 -2.17 -3.90 6.36
C TRP A 24 -1.55 -5.23 5.89
N LYS A 25 -1.69 -6.33 6.62
CA LYS A 25 -1.18 -7.62 6.17
C LYS A 25 -1.93 -8.16 4.97
N GLU A 26 -3.22 -7.85 4.83
CA GLU A 26 -4.04 -8.23 3.67
C GLU A 26 -3.55 -7.53 2.39
N MET A 27 -3.00 -6.32 2.54
CA MET A 27 -2.34 -5.58 1.46
C MET A 27 -0.93 -6.13 1.12
N GLY A 28 -0.34 -6.95 1.99
CA GLY A 28 1.03 -7.49 1.86
C GLY A 28 2.08 -6.85 2.77
N TRP A 29 1.69 -6.04 3.75
CA TRP A 29 2.63 -5.52 4.76
C TRP A 29 3.06 -6.64 5.73
N GLN A 30 4.32 -6.64 6.18
CA GLN A 30 4.79 -7.68 7.13
C GLN A 30 4.30 -7.36 8.55
N GLY A 31 4.33 -6.08 8.91
CA GLY A 31 3.86 -5.57 10.19
C GLY A 31 2.43 -5.03 10.12
N LYS A 32 1.89 -4.78 11.31
CA LYS A 32 0.65 -4.02 11.50
C LYS A 32 0.83 -2.52 11.32
N ASP A 33 2.07 -2.04 11.26
CA ASP A 33 2.41 -0.62 11.14
C ASP A 33 3.31 -0.39 9.92
N PRO A 34 2.73 -0.01 8.76
CA PRO A 34 3.48 0.21 7.53
C PRO A 34 4.43 1.40 7.62
N SER A 35 4.29 2.30 8.61
CA SER A 35 5.22 3.43 8.76
C SER A 35 6.64 2.98 9.12
N THR A 36 6.77 1.81 9.76
CA THR A 36 8.06 1.27 10.21
C THR A 36 8.85 0.56 9.11
N ASP A 37 8.21 0.27 7.98
CA ASP A 37 8.78 -0.45 6.83
C ASP A 37 9.51 0.50 5.85
N PHE A 38 9.32 1.82 5.92
CA PHE A 38 9.93 2.80 4.99
C PHE A 38 11.41 3.16 5.30
N ARG A 39 12.21 2.24 5.84
CA ARG A 39 13.52 2.57 6.47
C ARG A 39 14.57 3.13 5.49
N GLY A 40 14.52 2.76 4.21
CA GLY A 40 15.46 3.23 3.18
C GLY A 40 14.97 4.37 2.28
N GLY A 41 13.67 4.44 1.99
CA GLY A 41 13.09 5.43 1.05
C GLY A 41 12.13 6.46 1.66
N GLY A 42 11.80 6.33 2.95
CA GLY A 42 11.04 7.29 3.72
C GLY A 42 9.73 7.74 3.04
N PHE A 43 9.45 9.03 3.12
CA PHE A 43 8.24 9.64 2.58
C PHE A 43 8.15 9.55 1.03
N ILE A 44 9.28 9.50 0.33
CA ILE A 44 9.32 9.42 -1.14
C ILE A 44 8.78 8.06 -1.61
N SER A 45 9.10 6.98 -0.90
CA SER A 45 8.53 5.66 -1.19
C SER A 45 7.01 5.65 -1.02
N LEU A 46 6.48 6.35 -0.02
CA LEU A 46 5.05 6.44 0.21
C LEU A 46 4.34 7.22 -0.91
N GLU A 47 4.91 8.33 -1.37
CA GLU A 47 4.37 9.10 -2.50
C GLU A 47 4.38 8.28 -3.81
N ASN A 48 5.45 7.51 -4.06
CA ASN A 48 5.50 6.61 -5.20
C ASN A 48 4.40 5.53 -5.13
N LEU A 49 4.25 4.87 -3.98
CA LEU A 49 3.17 3.90 -3.75
C LEU A 49 1.79 4.53 -3.98
N LEU A 50 1.58 5.75 -3.48
CA LEU A 50 0.33 6.47 -3.65
C LEU A 50 0.08 6.84 -5.12
N PHE A 51 1.13 7.19 -5.87
CA PHE A 51 1.05 7.43 -7.31
C PHE A 51 0.61 6.16 -8.04
N PHE A 52 1.20 5.00 -7.74
CA PHE A 52 0.78 3.74 -8.36
C PHE A 52 -0.66 3.37 -8.01
N ALA A 53 -1.03 3.43 -6.72
CA ALA A 53 -2.38 3.09 -6.26
C ALA A 53 -3.47 3.96 -6.92
N ARG A 54 -3.16 5.22 -7.24
CA ARG A 54 -4.10 6.15 -7.89
C ARG A 54 -4.15 6.00 -9.41
N ASN A 55 -3.01 5.78 -10.06
CA ASN A 55 -2.93 5.75 -11.53
C ASN A 55 -3.19 4.34 -12.10
N PHE A 56 -3.00 3.31 -11.29
CA PHE A 56 -3.23 1.90 -11.65
C PHE A 56 -4.14 1.25 -10.61
N PRO A 57 -5.44 1.62 -10.58
CA PRO A 57 -6.38 1.05 -9.64
C PRO A 57 -6.52 -0.46 -9.86
N VAL A 58 -6.81 -1.17 -8.76
CA VAL A 58 -6.91 -2.63 -8.74
C VAL A 58 -8.01 -3.06 -9.72
N CYS A 59 -7.60 -3.59 -10.87
CA CYS A 59 -8.53 -4.03 -11.90
C CYS A 59 -8.97 -5.47 -11.54
N PRO A 60 -10.27 -5.76 -11.32
CA PRO A 60 -10.70 -7.07 -10.82
C PRO A 60 -10.49 -8.22 -11.83
N LEU A 61 -10.12 -7.93 -13.09
CA LEU A 61 -10.24 -8.89 -14.20
C LEU A 61 -9.04 -8.99 -15.16
N SER A 62 -7.84 -8.45 -14.88
CA SER A 62 -6.75 -8.56 -15.88
C SER A 62 -5.32 -8.66 -15.36
N LEU A 63 -4.57 -9.54 -16.03
CA LEU A 63 -3.15 -9.92 -15.96
C LEU A 63 -2.13 -8.76 -16.01
N PHE A 64 -2.58 -7.50 -16.03
CA PHE A 64 -1.73 -6.29 -16.02
C PHE A 64 -1.94 -5.40 -14.78
N CYS A 65 -2.76 -5.84 -13.82
CA CYS A 65 -2.82 -5.18 -12.52
C CYS A 65 -1.57 -5.59 -11.74
N VAL A 66 -0.62 -4.67 -11.50
CA VAL A 66 0.47 -4.96 -10.57
C VAL A 66 -0.18 -5.19 -9.21
N PRO A 67 -0.08 -6.38 -8.62
CA PRO A 67 -0.68 -6.63 -7.32
C PRO A 67 -0.08 -5.64 -6.33
N MET A 68 -0.89 -4.98 -5.50
CA MET A 68 -0.36 -4.07 -4.47
C MET A 68 0.67 -4.80 -3.57
N HIS A 69 0.54 -6.12 -3.38
CA HIS A 69 1.56 -6.92 -2.70
C HIS A 69 2.94 -6.80 -3.37
N LEU A 70 3.01 -6.83 -4.71
CA LEU A 70 4.26 -6.83 -5.47
C LEU A 70 4.88 -5.43 -5.48
N LEU A 71 4.06 -4.38 -5.49
CA LEU A 71 4.52 -3.01 -5.28
C LEU A 71 5.04 -2.81 -3.86
N VAL A 72 4.36 -3.35 -2.86
CA VAL A 72 4.84 -3.36 -1.48
C VAL A 72 6.18 -4.09 -1.40
N ASP A 73 6.38 -5.19 -2.13
CA ASP A 73 7.67 -5.91 -2.20
C ASP A 73 8.78 -5.11 -2.93
N ILE A 74 8.47 -4.37 -4.00
CA ILE A 74 9.45 -3.53 -4.72
C ILE A 74 9.85 -2.29 -3.92
N TYR A 75 8.92 -1.69 -3.18
CA TYR A 75 9.16 -0.48 -2.39
C TYR A 75 9.58 -0.76 -0.94
N LYS A 76 9.47 -2.02 -0.49
CA LYS A 76 10.18 -2.54 0.69
C LYS A 76 11.62 -2.82 0.30
N ILE A 77 12.46 -1.79 0.40
CA ILE A 77 13.90 -1.99 0.49
C ILE A 77 14.17 -2.61 1.87
N ASP A 78 14.36 -3.93 1.91
CA ASP A 78 15.31 -4.55 2.84
C ASP A 78 16.74 -4.13 2.45
#